data_AF-A0A9X2BW56-F1
#
_entry.id   AF-A0A9X2BW56-F1
#
_cell.length_a   1.000
_cell.length_b   1.000
_cell.length_c   1.000
_cell.angle_alpha   90.00
_cell.angle_beta   90.00
_cell.angle_gamma   90.00
#
_symmetry.space_group_name_H-M   'P 1'
#
loop_
_entity.id
_entity.type
_entity.pdbx_description
1 polymer ?
#
loop_
_entity_poly.entity_id
_entity_poly.type
_entity_poly.pdbx_seq_one_letter_code
_entity_poly.pdbx_strand_id
1 'polypeptide(L)'
;WYRKERPTFSDTLAATITAARRLAAVLRRRSSEALDDVLAAAAATPLAGFVTTLRKDIAAVNAALDLPWTTNPAEGQINRIKMIKRTMYGQAGFELLRARVLHAA
;
A
#
# COMPACT_ATOMS: atom_id res chain seq x y z
N TRP A 1 36.16 -7.12 26.96
CA TRP A 1 34.87 -7.76 27.30
C TRP A 1 33.74 -6.74 27.24
N TYR A 2 33.26 -6.39 26.04
CA TYR A 2 32.11 -5.51 25.86
C TYR A 2 31.03 -6.31 25.13
N ARG A 3 30.04 -6.82 25.89
CA ARG A 3 28.88 -7.50 25.33
C ARG A 3 27.94 -6.43 24.81
N LYS A 4 28.05 -6.10 23.52
CA LYS A 4 27.05 -5.29 22.82
C LYS A 4 25.72 -6.04 22.95
N GLU A 5 24.81 -5.54 23.79
CA GLU A 5 23.44 -6.04 23.89
C GLU A 5 22.84 -6.02 22.49
N ARG A 6 22.60 -7.21 21.93
CA ARG A 6 21.87 -7.30 20.66
C ARG A 6 20.43 -6.87 20.98
N PRO A 7 19.83 -5.96 20.18
CA PRO A 7 18.46 -5.55 20.40
C PRO A 7 17.56 -6.77 20.48
N THR A 8 16.68 -6.80 21.48
CA THR A 8 15.76 -7.92 21.63
C THR A 8 14.74 -7.90 20.50
N PHE A 9 14.07 -9.03 20.25
CA PHE A 9 13.00 -9.11 19.26
C PHE A 9 11.89 -8.05 19.53
N SER A 10 11.62 -7.77 20.80
CA SER A 10 10.66 -6.74 21.24
C SER A 10 11.07 -5.33 20.77
N ASP A 11 12.35 -4.98 20.92
CA ASP A 11 12.86 -3.65 20.53
C ASP A 11 12.79 -3.45 19.01
N THR A 12 13.09 -4.51 18.27
CA THR A 12 13.02 -4.50 16.80
C THR A 12 11.57 -4.35 16.35
N LEU A 13 10.64 -5.08 16.95
CA LEU A 13 9.21 -4.99 16.65
C LEU A 13 8.66 -3.59 16.97
N ALA A 14 9.01 -3.03 18.12
CA ALA A 14 8.60 -1.68 18.52
C ALA A 14 9.10 -0.62 17.52
N ALA A 15 10.38 -0.68 17.13
CA ALA A 15 10.94 0.22 16.12
C ALA A 15 10.22 0.09 14.76
N THR A 16 9.90 -1.13 14.35
CA THR A 16 9.17 -1.42 13.11
C THR A 16 7.77 -0.82 13.12
N ILE A 17 7.02 -1.01 14.21
CA ILE A 17 5.65 -0.47 14.36
C ILE A 17 5.68 1.07 14.33
N THR A 18 6.63 1.67 15.03
CA THR A 18 6.80 3.13 15.03
C THR A 18 7.08 3.67 13.63
N ALA A 19 8.02 3.05 12.90
CA ALA A 19 8.33 3.44 11.52
C ALA A 19 7.10 3.26 10.58
N ALA A 20 6.38 2.14 10.70
CA ALA A 20 5.17 1.89 9.93
C ALA A 20 4.07 2.93 10.18
N ARG A 21 3.86 3.32 11.44
CA ARG A 21 2.86 4.33 11.82
C ARG A 21 3.22 5.72 11.29
N ARG A 22 4.50 6.12 11.38
CA ARG A 22 4.98 7.38 10.78
C ARG A 22 4.74 7.38 9.28
N LEU A 23 5.08 6.29 8.60
CA LEU A 23 4.89 6.19 7.15
C LEU A 23 3.41 6.28 6.75
N ALA A 24 2.55 5.57 7.47
CA ALA A 24 1.11 5.62 7.25
C ALA A 24 0.51 7.01 7.57
N ALA A 25 1.11 7.80 8.47
CA ALA A 25 0.67 9.16 8.74
C ALA A 25 1.01 10.10 7.58
N VAL A 26 2.23 10.04 7.05
CA VAL A 26 2.65 10.81 5.87
C VAL A 26 1.80 10.45 4.64
N LEU A 27 1.65 9.15 4.34
CA LEU A 27 0.87 8.68 3.19
C LEU A 27 -0.62 9.05 3.26
N ARG A 28 -1.16 9.25 4.46
CA ARG A 28 -2.55 9.69 4.68
C ARG A 28 -2.69 11.20 4.84
N ARG A 29 -1.63 11.98 4.59
CA ARG A 29 -1.59 13.45 4.77
C ARG A 29 -1.98 13.90 6.19
N ARG A 30 -1.64 13.08 7.20
CA ARG A 30 -1.85 13.34 8.64
C ARG A 30 -0.57 13.73 9.37
N SER A 31 0.51 13.97 8.64
CA SER A 31 1.82 14.40 9.15
C SER A 31 2.45 15.38 8.17
N SER A 32 3.22 16.33 8.68
CA SER A 32 4.07 17.25 7.90
C SER A 32 5.51 16.76 7.76
N GLU A 33 5.81 15.57 8.29
CA GLU A 33 7.14 14.95 8.20
C GLU A 33 7.50 14.62 6.75
N ALA A 34 8.77 14.82 6.37
CA ALA A 34 9.23 14.53 5.03
C ALA A 34 9.17 13.02 4.74
N LEU A 35 8.68 12.64 3.56
CA LEU A 35 8.57 11.23 3.17
C LEU A 35 9.93 10.53 3.22
N ASP A 36 11.01 11.19 2.78
CA ASP A 36 12.35 10.63 2.77
C ASP A 36 12.88 10.28 4.16
N ASP A 37 12.61 11.12 5.17
CA ASP A 37 13.01 10.88 6.56
C ASP A 37 12.33 9.63 7.13
N VAL A 38 11.05 9.48 6.82
CA VAL A 38 10.27 8.33 7.27
C VAL A 38 10.67 7.06 6.53
N LEU A 39 11.00 7.14 5.24
CA LEU A 39 11.52 6.02 4.48
C LEU A 39 12.91 5.60 4.96
N ALA A 40 13.77 6.55 5.34
CA ALA A 40 15.06 6.25 5.95
C ALA A 40 14.89 5.52 7.28
N ALA A 41 13.98 5.98 8.14
CA ALA A 41 13.66 5.32 9.40
C ALA A 41 13.09 3.90 9.17
N ALA A 42 12.19 3.71 8.21
CA ALA A 42 11.64 2.40 7.87
C ALA A 42 12.68 1.45 7.25
N ALA A 43 13.65 1.97 6.50
CA ALA A 43 14.72 1.18 5.89
C ALA A 43 15.67 0.54 6.93
N ALA A 44 15.76 1.12 8.14
CA ALA A 44 16.53 0.55 9.25
C ALA A 44 15.81 -0.58 10.00
N THR A 45 14.61 -0.96 9.55
CA THR A 45 13.76 -1.99 10.18
C THR A 45 13.52 -3.15 9.19
N PRO A 46 12.85 -4.25 9.59
CA PRO A 46 12.38 -5.29 8.68
C PRO A 46 11.52 -4.81 7.50
N LEU A 47 11.09 -3.54 7.46
CA LEU A 47 10.43 -2.91 6.31
C LEU A 47 11.39 -2.54 5.16
N ALA A 48 12.69 -2.80 5.26
CA ALA A 48 13.68 -2.43 4.24
C ALA A 48 13.32 -2.90 2.82
N GLY A 49 12.78 -4.12 2.67
CA GLY A 49 12.32 -4.64 1.38
C GLY A 49 11.14 -3.85 0.82
N PHE A 50 10.20 -3.45 1.69
CA PHE A 50 9.08 -2.60 1.32
C PHE A 50 9.54 -1.21 0.87
N VAL A 51 10.46 -0.59 1.61
CA VAL A 51 11.04 0.73 1.26
C VAL A 51 11.77 0.67 -0.07
N THR A 52 12.53 -0.40 -0.33
CA THR A 52 13.24 -0.58 -1.62
C THR A 52 12.27 -0.59 -2.79
N THR A 53 11.15 -1.31 -2.68
CA THR A 53 10.12 -1.34 -3.72
C THR A 53 9.45 0.02 -3.86
N LEU A 54 9.09 0.67 -2.75
CA LEU A 54 8.42 1.97 -2.77
C LEU A 54 9.29 3.07 -3.40
N ARG A 55 10.61 3.03 -3.16
CA ARG A 55 11.58 3.97 -3.77
C ARG A 55 11.68 3.83 -5.28
N LYS A 56 11.43 2.65 -5.86
CA LYS A 56 11.41 2.47 -7.33
C LYS A 56 10.30 3.30 -7.98
N ASP A 57 9.18 3.45 -7.27
CA ASP A 57 7.99 4.16 -7.74
C ASP A 57 7.80 5.52 -7.04
N ILE A 58 8.88 6.14 -6.55
CA ILE A 58 8.80 7.36 -5.72
C ILE A 58 8.08 8.52 -6.41
N ALA A 59 8.23 8.64 -7.74
CA ALA A 59 7.52 9.65 -8.53
C ALA A 59 6.00 9.46 -8.46
N ALA A 60 5.51 8.22 -8.50
CA ALA A 60 4.10 7.90 -8.37
C ALA A 60 3.61 8.14 -6.93
N VAL A 61 4.43 7.83 -5.93
CA VAL A 61 4.10 8.09 -4.51
C VAL A 61 3.98 9.60 -4.25
N ASN A 62 4.91 10.40 -4.74
CA ASN A 62 4.84 11.86 -4.64
C ASN A 62 3.62 12.41 -5.38
N ALA A 63 3.35 11.95 -6.60
CA ALA A 63 2.14 12.35 -7.33
C ALA A 63 0.85 12.00 -6.56
N ALA A 64 0.81 10.85 -5.87
CA ALA A 64 -0.32 10.47 -5.02
C ALA A 64 -0.46 11.34 -3.74
N LEU A 65 0.63 11.95 -3.28
CA LEU A 65 0.63 12.92 -2.17
C LEU A 65 0.25 14.33 -2.62
N ASP A 66 0.60 14.72 -3.84
CA ASP A 66 0.35 16.07 -4.35
C ASP A 66 -1.05 16.20 -4.97
N LEU A 67 -1.47 15.20 -5.74
CA LEU A 67 -2.70 15.26 -6.52
C LEU A 67 -3.91 14.79 -5.71
N PRO A 68 -5.11 15.35 -5.91
CA PRO A 68 -6.32 14.92 -5.21
C PRO A 68 -6.94 13.61 -5.75
N TRP A 69 -6.25 12.92 -6.67
CA TRP A 69 -6.78 11.72 -7.32
C TRP A 69 -6.66 10.49 -6.42
N THR A 70 -7.70 9.67 -6.41
CA THR A 70 -7.70 8.37 -5.72
C THR A 70 -8.07 7.26 -6.69
N THR A 71 -7.46 6.08 -6.53
CA THR A 71 -7.80 4.89 -7.33
C THR A 71 -9.09 4.21 -6.84
N ASN A 72 -9.68 4.69 -5.73
CA ASN A 72 -10.83 4.06 -5.08
C ASN A 72 -12.03 3.80 -6.02
N PRO A 73 -12.44 4.74 -6.90
CA PRO A 73 -13.56 4.47 -7.81
C PRO A 73 -13.24 3.37 -8.82
N ALA A 74 -12.01 3.36 -9.35
CA ALA A 74 -11.54 2.34 -10.29
C ALA A 74 -11.47 0.96 -9.61
N GLU A 75 -10.94 0.89 -8.39
CA GLU A 75 -10.93 -0.33 -7.59
C GLU A 75 -12.34 -0.85 -7.30
N GLY A 76 -13.29 0.04 -7.01
CA GLY A 76 -14.70 -0.30 -6.85
C GLY A 76 -15.28 -0.97 -8.09
N GLN A 77 -15.04 -0.40 -9.28
CA GLN A 77 -15.48 -1.00 -10.55
C GLN A 77 -14.80 -2.34 -10.82
N ILE A 78 -13.49 -2.45 -10.59
CA ILE A 78 -12.76 -3.71 -10.72
C ILE A 78 -13.36 -4.78 -9.79
N ASN A 79 -13.68 -4.42 -8.54
CA ASN A 79 -14.28 -5.34 -7.57
C ASN A 79 -15.70 -5.76 -7.99
N ARG A 80 -16.52 -4.84 -8.50
CA ARG A 80 -17.85 -5.15 -9.07
C ARG A 80 -17.73 -6.15 -10.23
N ILE A 81 -16.82 -5.90 -11.17
CA ILE A 81 -16.59 -6.80 -12.33
C ILE A 81 -16.09 -8.17 -11.86
N LYS A 82 -15.13 -8.22 -10.93
CA LYS A 82 -14.63 -9.47 -10.33
C LYS A 82 -15.74 -10.23 -9.62
N MET A 83 -16.65 -9.53 -8.93
CA MET A 83 -17.79 -10.14 -8.25
C MET A 83 -18.75 -10.78 -9.26
N ILE A 84 -19.16 -10.04 -10.31
CA ILE A 84 -20.03 -10.58 -11.38
C ILE A 84 -19.39 -11.83 -12.01
N LYS A 85 -18.10 -11.78 -12.36
CA LYS A 85 -17.38 -12.95 -12.88
C LYS A 85 -17.33 -14.13 -11.91
N ARG A 86 -17.21 -13.88 -10.59
CA ARG A 86 -17.25 -14.93 -9.55
C ARG A 86 -18.63 -15.56 -9.40
N THR A 87 -19.72 -14.80 -9.51
CA THR A 87 -21.09 -15.38 -9.53
C THR A 87 -21.33 -16.32 -10.72
N MET A 88 -20.44 -16.28 -11.70
CA MET A 88 -20.45 -17.12 -12.91
C MET A 88 -19.40 -18.22 -12.87
N TYR A 89 -18.84 -18.52 -11.69
CA TYR A 89 -17.79 -19.51 -11.51
C TYR A 89 -16.56 -19.27 -12.40
N GLY A 90 -16.29 -18.01 -12.76
CA GLY A 90 -15.18 -17.64 -13.64
C GLY A 90 -15.38 -17.95 -15.13
N GLN A 91 -16.49 -18.57 -15.51
CA GLN A 91 -16.74 -19.09 -16.86
C GLN A 91 -17.28 -18.03 -17.85
N ALA A 92 -17.31 -16.76 -17.45
CA ALA A 92 -17.78 -15.69 -18.31
C ALA A 92 -16.69 -15.25 -19.30
N GLY A 93 -16.90 -15.50 -20.59
CA GLY A 93 -16.18 -14.82 -21.68
C GLY A 93 -16.51 -13.32 -21.73
N PHE A 94 -15.77 -12.56 -22.54
CA PHE A 94 -15.88 -11.10 -22.59
C PHE A 94 -17.31 -10.61 -22.92
N GLU A 95 -17.94 -11.15 -23.96
CA GLU A 95 -19.29 -10.75 -24.39
C GLU A 95 -20.34 -10.93 -23.28
N LEU A 96 -20.33 -12.09 -22.61
CA LEU A 96 -21.27 -12.39 -21.54
C LEU A 96 -21.01 -11.55 -20.29
N LEU A 97 -19.73 -11.29 -19.97
CA LEU A 97 -19.36 -10.40 -18.87
C LEU A 97 -19.78 -8.96 -19.17
N ARG A 98 -19.57 -8.47 -20.40
CA ARG A 98 -19.97 -7.14 -20.86
C ARG A 98 -21.49 -6.96 -20.75
N ALA A 99 -22.26 -7.91 -21.27
CA ALA A 99 -23.73 -7.88 -21.19
C ALA A 99 -24.19 -7.80 -19.73
N ARG A 100 -23.64 -8.61 -18.83
CA ARG A 100 -24.01 -8.57 -17.41
C ARG A 100 -23.55 -7.30 -16.70
N VAL A 101 -22.40 -6.73 -17.03
CA VAL A 101 -21.94 -5.48 -16.40
C VAL A 101 -22.82 -4.30 -16.83
N LEU A 102 -23.19 -4.21 -18.11
CA LEU A 102 -24.02 -3.13 -18.66
C LEU A 102 -25.51 -3.25 -18.28
N HIS A 103 -26.00 -4.46 -18.04
CA HIS A 103 -27.41 -4.73 -17.74
C HIS A 103 -27.68 -5.11 -16.28
N ALA A 104 -26.65 -5.22 -15.42
CA ALA A 104 -26.85 -5.40 -13.98
C ALA A 104 -27.33 -4.09 -13.35
N ALA A 105 -28.63 -3.99 -13.11
CA ALA A 105 -29.21 -3.10 -12.10
C ALA A 105 -28.76 -3.58 -10.71
#